data_AF-A0A3A5JJH3-F1
#
_entry.id   AF-A0A3A5JJH3-F1
#
_cell.length_a   1.000
_cell.length_b   1.000
_cell.length_c   1.000
_cell.angle_alpha   90.00
_cell.angle_beta   90.00
_cell.angle_gamma   90.00
#
_symmetry.space_group_name_H-M   'P 1'
#
loop_
_entity.id
_entity.type
_entity.pdbx_description
1 polymer ?
#
loop_
_entity_poly.entity_id
_entity_poly.type
_entity_poly.pdbx_seq_one_letter_code
_entity_poly.pdbx_strand_id
1 'polypeptide(L)'
;MSWLEKLMPSKMRGDSTQGKNSVPEGVWTKCSSCGAVLYTAEMERSLHVCPKCNAHQRLRARQRLDIFLDPDNREELATNLEPKDPLKFRDSKKYRDRLASAQKESGEREAVLMMAGQLKQMPIVVGAMDFKFMGGSMGSVVGETFVRGVHEAIERRTPFVFFSASGGARMQEGLFSLMQMGKTSAALSRLADHGLPFVSVLTHPTMGGVAASFAMLGDINVAEPEALVGFAGPRVIEQTVKQTLPEGFQRSEFLLEHGAIDMIVERADMRDRIHGVVSMFTHQPPLAVADDVPTAEESPDLEQTIIEPADSESNADTTDEGDEAATEASDDTSTSGDDQGSDDDHDEARESR
;
A
#
# COMPACT_ATOMS: atom_id res chain seq x y z
N MET A 1 5.19 31.80 -70.84
CA MET A 1 6.41 31.04 -71.19
C MET A 1 7.04 30.51 -69.91
N SER A 2 7.02 29.19 -69.72
CA SER A 2 8.16 28.47 -69.15
C SER A 2 8.20 27.11 -69.84
N TRP A 3 9.00 27.01 -70.91
CA TRP A 3 9.13 25.77 -71.68
C TRP A 3 9.92 24.70 -70.91
N LEU A 4 10.55 25.10 -69.79
CA LEU A 4 11.37 24.27 -68.92
C LEU A 4 10.60 23.23 -68.07
N GLU A 5 9.28 23.34 -67.93
CA GLU A 5 8.47 22.33 -67.23
C GLU A 5 8.17 21.08 -68.08
N LYS A 6 8.48 21.11 -69.38
CA LYS A 6 8.12 20.05 -70.34
C LYS A 6 9.23 19.04 -70.65
N LEU A 7 10.33 19.04 -69.89
CA LEU A 7 11.53 18.24 -70.15
C LEU A 7 12.11 17.54 -68.90
N MET A 8 11.26 16.91 -68.07
CA MET A 8 11.72 15.91 -67.09
C MET A 8 10.94 14.59 -67.22
N PRO A 9 11.60 13.45 -67.49
CA PRO A 9 10.93 12.17 -67.69
C PRO A 9 10.20 11.63 -66.46
N SER A 10 9.01 11.08 -66.70
CA SER A 10 8.25 10.29 -65.73
C SER A 10 8.90 8.91 -65.52
N LYS A 11 9.88 8.80 -64.61
CA LYS A 11 10.22 7.59 -63.83
C LYS A 11 11.26 7.95 -62.76
N MET A 12 11.28 7.18 -61.66
CA MET A 12 12.09 7.43 -60.44
C MET A 12 11.68 8.63 -59.57
N ARG A 13 10.37 8.84 -59.36
CA ARG A 13 9.94 9.20 -58.01
C ARG A 13 9.94 7.92 -57.20
N GLY A 14 10.88 7.80 -56.27
CA GLY A 14 10.93 6.67 -55.34
C GLY A 14 9.63 6.60 -54.53
N ASP A 15 9.12 5.39 -54.34
CA ASP A 15 8.02 5.14 -53.44
C ASP A 15 8.51 5.30 -52.00
N SER A 16 8.58 6.56 -51.55
CA SER A 16 8.63 6.87 -50.13
C SER A 16 7.24 6.61 -49.56
N THR A 17 6.94 5.32 -49.37
CA THR A 17 5.98 4.82 -48.41
C THR A 17 6.38 5.37 -47.04
N GLN A 18 5.97 6.62 -46.75
CA GLN A 18 5.87 7.12 -45.40
C GLN A 18 4.76 6.31 -44.71
N GLY A 19 5.13 5.10 -44.30
CA GLY A 19 4.51 4.43 -43.18
C GLY A 19 4.58 5.40 -42.02
N LYS A 20 3.47 6.11 -41.78
CA LYS A 20 3.28 6.87 -40.56
C LYS A 20 3.27 5.83 -39.44
N ASN A 21 4.43 5.58 -38.85
CA ASN A 21 4.55 4.98 -37.53
C ASN A 21 3.97 5.99 -36.51
N SER A 22 2.65 6.18 -36.56
CA SER A 22 1.89 6.76 -35.47
C SER A 22 2.02 5.77 -34.32
N VAL A 23 2.99 6.01 -33.44
CA VAL A 23 3.07 5.35 -32.14
C VAL A 23 1.68 5.46 -31.51
N PRO A 24 1.01 4.34 -31.17
CA PRO A 24 -0.32 4.41 -30.60
C PRO A 24 -0.35 5.29 -29.34
N GLU A 25 -1.43 6.03 -29.14
CA GLU A 25 -1.63 6.77 -27.90
C GLU A 25 -1.67 5.79 -26.70
N GLY A 26 -1.15 6.21 -25.54
CA GLY A 26 -1.13 5.38 -24.32
C GLY A 26 0.03 4.39 -24.19
N VAL A 27 0.93 4.30 -25.17
CA VAL A 27 2.09 3.37 -25.14
C VAL A 27 3.16 3.76 -24.10
N TRP A 28 3.20 5.03 -23.70
CA TRP A 28 4.17 5.58 -22.75
C TRP A 28 3.46 6.24 -21.57
N THR A 29 3.96 5.98 -20.37
CA THR A 29 3.50 6.57 -19.11
C THR A 29 4.65 7.29 -18.41
N LYS A 30 4.38 8.41 -17.72
CA LYS A 30 5.36 9.15 -16.93
C LYS A 30 5.20 8.85 -15.44
N CYS A 31 6.27 8.46 -14.77
CA CYS A 31 6.29 8.31 -13.30
C CYS A 31 6.06 9.67 -12.63
N SER A 32 5.15 9.74 -11.65
CA SER A 32 4.86 10.98 -10.92
C SER A 32 5.98 11.43 -9.99
N SER A 33 6.82 10.49 -9.52
CA SER A 33 7.86 10.75 -8.52
C SER A 33 9.20 11.12 -9.18
N CYS A 34 9.81 10.22 -9.96
CA CYS A 34 11.10 10.47 -10.61
C CYS A 34 11.01 11.11 -12.00
N GLY A 35 9.80 11.30 -12.54
CA GLY A 35 9.58 11.91 -13.85
C GLY A 35 10.00 11.06 -15.07
N ALA A 36 10.50 9.83 -14.87
CA ALA A 36 10.91 8.94 -15.95
C ALA A 36 9.74 8.58 -16.87
N VAL A 37 10.01 8.53 -18.17
CA VAL A 37 9.10 7.98 -19.18
C VAL A 37 9.36 6.47 -19.29
N LEU A 38 8.29 5.68 -19.22
CA LEU A 38 8.28 4.22 -19.08
C LEU A 38 7.27 3.61 -20.05
N TYR A 39 7.51 2.39 -20.50
CA TYR A 39 6.59 1.69 -21.39
C TYR A 39 5.35 1.22 -20.60
N THR A 40 4.14 1.40 -21.13
CA THR A 40 2.93 1.09 -20.35
C THR A 40 2.82 -0.39 -20.00
N ALA A 41 3.20 -1.31 -20.89
CA ALA A 41 3.20 -2.75 -20.57
C ALA A 41 4.36 -3.18 -19.64
N GLU A 42 5.41 -2.35 -19.49
CA GLU A 42 6.44 -2.55 -18.46
C GLU A 42 5.85 -2.19 -17.08
N MET A 43 5.15 -1.05 -17.01
CA MET A 43 4.40 -0.63 -15.82
C MET A 43 3.30 -1.63 -15.42
N GLU A 44 2.61 -2.26 -16.36
CA GLU A 44 1.63 -3.31 -16.05
C GLU A 44 2.30 -4.55 -15.44
N ARG A 45 3.43 -4.99 -16.00
CA ARG A 45 4.22 -6.14 -15.48
C ARG A 45 4.80 -5.87 -14.09
N SER A 46 5.20 -4.63 -13.81
CA SER A 46 5.65 -4.21 -12.47
C SER A 46 4.50 -3.86 -11.52
N LEU A 47 3.26 -4.27 -11.82
CA LEU A 47 2.05 -4.01 -11.02
C LEU A 47 1.81 -2.51 -10.73
N HIS A 48 2.22 -1.64 -11.65
CA HIS A 48 2.26 -0.18 -11.51
C HIS A 48 3.25 0.35 -10.44
N VAL A 49 4.32 -0.39 -10.14
CA VAL A 49 5.48 0.09 -9.37
C VAL A 49 6.55 0.60 -10.32
N CYS A 50 7.19 1.74 -10.04
CA CYS A 50 8.17 2.31 -10.95
C CYS A 50 9.53 1.57 -10.90
N PRO A 51 9.98 0.88 -11.96
CA PRO A 51 11.23 0.09 -11.95
C PRO A 51 12.52 0.91 -11.79
N LYS A 52 12.44 2.25 -11.79
CA LYS A 52 13.60 3.15 -11.64
C LYS A 52 13.73 3.82 -10.27
N CYS A 53 12.67 3.82 -9.47
CA CYS A 53 12.67 4.52 -8.16
C CYS A 53 11.77 3.87 -7.10
N ASN A 54 11.27 2.67 -7.38
CA ASN A 54 10.29 1.91 -6.59
C ASN A 54 8.96 2.62 -6.24
N ALA A 55 8.76 3.88 -6.65
CA ALA A 55 7.56 4.62 -6.31
C ALA A 55 6.28 3.96 -6.84
N HIS A 56 5.42 3.56 -5.90
CA HIS A 56 4.11 2.97 -6.16
C HIS A 56 3.19 3.97 -6.91
N GLN A 57 2.95 3.72 -8.20
CA GLN A 57 2.04 4.55 -9.00
C GLN A 57 0.57 4.15 -8.76
N ARG A 58 -0.36 5.01 -9.20
CA ARG A 58 -1.79 4.73 -9.14
C ARG A 58 -2.15 3.48 -9.95
N LEU A 59 -2.92 2.61 -9.31
CA LEU A 59 -3.52 1.40 -9.86
C LEU A 59 -5.04 1.51 -9.75
N ARG A 60 -5.81 1.10 -10.77
CA ARG A 60 -7.29 1.16 -10.68
C ARG A 60 -7.83 0.07 -9.77
N ALA A 61 -8.99 0.32 -9.17
CA ALA A 61 -9.59 -0.63 -8.24
C ALA A 61 -9.85 -2.01 -8.90
N ARG A 62 -10.44 -2.05 -10.09
CA ARG A 62 -10.66 -3.31 -10.83
C ARG A 62 -9.35 -4.06 -11.10
N GLN A 63 -8.35 -3.38 -11.69
CA GLN A 63 -7.01 -3.95 -11.90
C GLN A 63 -6.36 -4.49 -10.61
N ARG A 64 -6.56 -3.79 -9.48
CA ARG A 64 -6.05 -4.22 -8.17
C ARG A 64 -6.73 -5.50 -7.68
N LEU A 65 -8.04 -5.61 -7.83
CA LEU A 65 -8.78 -6.85 -7.55
C LEU A 65 -8.36 -7.97 -8.51
N ASP A 66 -8.09 -7.64 -9.78
CA ASP A 66 -7.66 -8.60 -10.80
C ASP A 66 -6.27 -9.19 -10.54
N ILE A 67 -5.35 -8.40 -9.96
CA ILE A 67 -4.01 -8.81 -9.53
C ILE A 67 -4.06 -9.60 -8.21
N PHE A 68 -4.97 -9.25 -7.30
CA PHE A 68 -5.02 -9.81 -5.95
C PHE A 68 -5.72 -11.18 -5.89
N LEU A 69 -6.88 -11.29 -6.54
CA LEU A 69 -7.67 -12.54 -6.57
C LEU A 69 -7.12 -13.55 -7.56
N ASP A 70 -7.39 -14.83 -7.32
CA ASP A 70 -7.25 -15.89 -8.32
C ASP A 70 -8.18 -15.62 -9.52
N PRO A 71 -7.82 -16.01 -10.75
CA PRO A 71 -8.54 -15.60 -11.97
C PRO A 71 -9.98 -16.12 -12.06
N ASP A 72 -10.25 -17.30 -11.50
CA ASP A 72 -11.54 -17.98 -11.58
C ASP A 72 -12.44 -17.69 -10.38
N ASN A 73 -13.73 -18.05 -10.50
CA ASN A 73 -14.73 -17.99 -9.42
C ASN A 73 -14.93 -16.60 -8.76
N ARG A 74 -14.69 -15.52 -9.51
CA ARG A 74 -14.94 -14.13 -9.08
C ARG A 74 -16.40 -13.73 -9.26
N GLU A 75 -16.96 -13.03 -8.29
CA GLU A 75 -18.31 -12.47 -8.32
C GLU A 75 -18.28 -11.01 -7.87
N GLU A 76 -18.70 -10.08 -8.74
CA GLU A 76 -18.78 -8.65 -8.39
C GLU A 76 -20.05 -8.37 -7.58
N LEU A 77 -19.86 -7.86 -6.36
CA LEU A 77 -20.92 -7.65 -5.38
C LEU A 77 -21.51 -6.24 -5.47
N ALA A 78 -22.74 -6.09 -4.97
CA ALA A 78 -23.44 -4.80 -4.89
C ALA A 78 -23.58 -4.03 -6.22
N THR A 79 -23.47 -4.73 -7.36
CA THR A 79 -23.50 -4.16 -8.72
C THR A 79 -24.77 -3.40 -9.06
N ASN A 80 -25.86 -3.56 -8.30
CA ASN A 80 -27.14 -2.86 -8.51
C ASN A 80 -27.21 -1.44 -7.91
N LEU A 81 -26.11 -0.90 -7.39
CA LEU A 81 -26.05 0.43 -6.77
C LEU A 81 -25.56 1.52 -7.73
N GLU A 82 -26.13 2.72 -7.57
CA GLU A 82 -25.73 3.92 -8.31
C GLU A 82 -25.85 5.18 -7.46
N PRO A 83 -24.90 6.14 -7.57
CA PRO A 83 -24.96 7.39 -6.84
C PRO A 83 -26.12 8.26 -7.34
N LYS A 84 -26.77 8.93 -6.39
CA LYS A 84 -27.86 9.88 -6.66
C LYS A 84 -27.50 11.24 -6.07
N ASP A 85 -28.22 12.26 -6.53
CA ASP A 85 -28.10 13.63 -6.03
C ASP A 85 -29.34 13.99 -5.20
N PRO A 86 -29.41 13.58 -3.91
CA PRO A 86 -30.56 13.85 -3.04
C PRO A 86 -30.63 15.32 -2.62
N LEU A 87 -29.48 15.99 -2.51
CA LEU A 87 -29.38 17.39 -2.07
C LEU A 87 -29.56 18.40 -3.23
N LYS A 88 -29.63 17.94 -4.49
CA LYS A 88 -29.60 18.77 -5.70
C LYS A 88 -28.37 19.68 -5.73
N PHE A 89 -27.22 19.14 -5.29
CA PHE A 89 -26.03 19.90 -4.97
C PHE A 89 -25.41 20.54 -6.21
N ARG A 90 -24.97 21.79 -6.07
CA ARG A 90 -24.31 22.56 -7.13
C ARG A 90 -23.20 23.43 -6.56
N ASP A 91 -22.02 23.27 -7.13
CA ASP A 91 -20.90 24.21 -6.99
C ASP A 91 -20.65 24.89 -8.36
N SER A 92 -19.40 24.96 -8.83
CA SER A 92 -19.07 25.32 -10.21
C SER A 92 -19.69 24.36 -11.25
N LYS A 93 -20.06 23.14 -10.85
CA LYS A 93 -20.83 22.15 -11.65
C LYS A 93 -21.98 21.57 -10.81
N LYS A 94 -23.00 20.99 -11.46
CA LYS A 94 -24.01 20.20 -10.72
C LYS A 94 -23.40 18.87 -10.31
N TYR A 95 -23.82 18.30 -9.19
CA TYR A 95 -23.30 17.02 -8.73
C TYR A 95 -23.55 15.89 -9.75
N ARG A 96 -24.72 15.85 -10.38
CA ARG A 96 -25.03 14.90 -11.48
C ARG A 96 -24.04 14.96 -12.65
N ASP A 97 -23.60 16.17 -13.03
CA ASP A 97 -22.64 16.35 -14.12
C ASP A 97 -21.24 15.86 -13.71
N ARG A 98 -20.88 16.02 -12.43
CA ARG A 98 -19.63 15.46 -11.85
C ARG A 98 -19.66 13.94 -11.82
N LEU A 99 -20.78 13.33 -11.42
CA LEU A 99 -20.98 11.87 -11.45
C LEU A 99 -20.83 11.31 -12.85
N ALA A 100 -21.53 11.88 -13.85
CA ALA A 100 -21.43 11.43 -15.24
C ALA A 100 -20.01 11.55 -15.81
N SER A 101 -19.27 12.62 -15.46
CA SER A 101 -17.84 12.76 -15.83
C SER A 101 -16.99 11.69 -15.15
N ALA A 102 -17.17 11.48 -13.85
CA ALA A 102 -16.40 10.51 -13.08
C ALA A 102 -16.63 9.06 -13.55
N GLN A 103 -17.87 8.70 -13.84
CA GLN A 103 -18.23 7.39 -14.43
C GLN A 103 -17.57 7.20 -15.79
N LYS A 104 -17.65 8.20 -16.69
CA LYS A 104 -17.02 8.16 -18.01
C LYS A 104 -15.48 8.08 -17.94
N GLU A 105 -14.85 8.79 -17.00
CA GLU A 105 -13.39 8.85 -16.86
C GLU A 105 -12.77 7.69 -16.07
N SER A 106 -13.55 7.04 -15.20
CA SER A 106 -13.11 5.89 -14.43
C SER A 106 -13.37 4.57 -15.16
N GLY A 107 -14.52 4.47 -15.85
CA GLY A 107 -15.10 3.22 -16.34
C GLY A 107 -16.07 2.57 -15.34
N GLU A 108 -16.18 3.10 -14.12
CA GLU A 108 -16.86 2.46 -12.99
C GLU A 108 -18.12 3.23 -12.56
N ARG A 109 -19.07 2.54 -11.92
CA ARG A 109 -20.34 3.15 -11.46
C ARG A 109 -20.14 4.10 -10.28
N GLU A 110 -19.14 3.82 -9.44
CA GLU A 110 -18.79 4.49 -8.19
C GLU A 110 -17.30 4.30 -7.87
N ALA A 111 -16.78 5.08 -6.92
CA ALA A 111 -15.42 5.05 -6.38
C ALA A 111 -15.05 3.80 -5.56
N VAL A 112 -15.83 2.71 -5.62
CA VAL A 112 -15.52 1.45 -4.94
C VAL A 112 -16.00 0.26 -5.77
N LEU A 113 -15.21 -0.80 -5.76
CA LEU A 113 -15.59 -2.13 -6.21
C LEU A 113 -15.52 -3.10 -5.04
N MET A 114 -16.32 -4.15 -5.12
CA MET A 114 -16.36 -5.23 -4.15
C MET A 114 -16.52 -6.55 -4.90
N MET A 115 -15.74 -7.57 -4.54
CA MET A 115 -15.79 -8.88 -5.15
C MET A 115 -15.68 -9.98 -4.09
N ALA A 116 -16.48 -11.04 -4.25
CA ALA A 116 -16.17 -12.34 -3.67
C ALA A 116 -15.28 -13.12 -4.66
N GLY A 117 -14.39 -13.95 -4.15
CA GLY A 117 -13.51 -14.78 -4.98
C GLY A 117 -12.61 -15.65 -4.14
N GLN A 118 -11.43 -15.98 -4.68
CA GLN A 118 -10.40 -16.75 -3.99
C GLN A 118 -9.06 -16.00 -3.97
N LEU A 119 -8.29 -16.18 -2.89
CA LEU A 119 -6.91 -15.75 -2.77
C LEU A 119 -6.06 -17.00 -2.49
N LYS A 120 -5.30 -17.47 -3.49
CA LYS A 120 -4.60 -18.76 -3.45
C LYS A 120 -5.51 -19.91 -2.97
N GLN A 121 -6.66 -20.04 -3.65
CA GLN A 121 -7.75 -20.99 -3.37
C GLN A 121 -8.55 -20.76 -2.07
N MET A 122 -8.10 -19.89 -1.16
CA MET A 122 -8.87 -19.51 0.03
C MET A 122 -10.04 -18.60 -0.33
N PRO A 123 -11.31 -18.95 -0.02
CA PRO A 123 -12.45 -18.07 -0.25
C PRO A 123 -12.35 -16.77 0.55
N ILE A 124 -12.58 -15.64 -0.12
CA ILE A 124 -12.38 -14.30 0.45
C ILE A 124 -13.36 -13.28 -0.16
N VAL A 125 -13.71 -12.25 0.61
CA VAL A 125 -14.36 -11.04 0.07
C VAL A 125 -13.37 -9.88 0.14
N VAL A 126 -13.23 -9.16 -0.97
CA VAL A 126 -12.28 -8.06 -1.11
C VAL A 126 -12.89 -6.84 -1.78
N GLY A 127 -12.59 -5.65 -1.26
CA GLY A 127 -12.99 -4.39 -1.87
C GLY A 127 -11.79 -3.49 -2.18
N ALA A 128 -11.98 -2.57 -3.13
CA ALA A 128 -10.96 -1.58 -3.49
C ALA A 128 -11.60 -0.26 -3.92
N MET A 129 -11.03 0.86 -3.48
CA MET A 129 -11.46 2.20 -3.89
C MET A 129 -10.74 2.67 -5.16
N ASP A 130 -11.45 3.32 -6.09
CA ASP A 130 -10.82 3.98 -7.25
C ASP A 130 -10.68 5.49 -7.01
N PHE A 131 -9.46 5.94 -6.73
CA PHE A 131 -9.13 7.35 -6.54
C PHE A 131 -9.43 8.22 -7.79
N LYS A 132 -9.48 7.64 -9.00
CA LYS A 132 -9.87 8.36 -10.22
C LYS A 132 -11.31 8.87 -10.14
N PHE A 133 -12.21 8.13 -9.49
CA PHE A 133 -13.59 8.53 -9.31
C PHE A 133 -13.68 9.57 -8.19
N MET A 134 -13.74 10.85 -8.56
CA MET A 134 -13.92 11.97 -7.62
C MET A 134 -12.97 11.95 -6.40
N GLY A 135 -11.70 11.57 -6.60
CA GLY A 135 -10.70 11.48 -5.54
C GLY A 135 -10.95 10.34 -4.55
N GLY A 136 -11.64 9.27 -4.96
CA GLY A 136 -11.99 8.16 -4.07
C GLY A 136 -12.93 8.59 -2.93
N SER A 137 -13.67 9.69 -3.08
CA SER A 137 -14.40 10.29 -1.97
C SER A 137 -15.56 9.40 -1.50
N MET A 138 -15.70 9.17 -0.20
CA MET A 138 -16.75 8.31 0.35
C MET A 138 -18.11 9.01 0.30
N GLY A 139 -18.99 8.55 -0.60
CA GLY A 139 -20.42 8.87 -0.66
C GLY A 139 -21.30 7.72 -0.15
N SER A 140 -22.62 7.88 -0.24
CA SER A 140 -23.62 6.91 0.26
C SER A 140 -23.46 5.51 -0.35
N VAL A 141 -23.12 5.43 -1.64
CA VAL A 141 -22.89 4.16 -2.33
C VAL A 141 -21.58 3.53 -1.90
N VAL A 142 -20.53 4.32 -1.65
CA VAL A 142 -19.26 3.78 -1.12
C VAL A 142 -19.51 3.07 0.22
N GLY A 143 -20.23 3.72 1.14
CA GLY A 143 -20.57 3.11 2.43
C GLY A 143 -21.56 1.94 2.33
N GLU A 144 -22.53 1.97 1.40
CA GLU A 144 -23.42 0.83 1.15
C GLU A 144 -22.70 -0.38 0.55
N THR A 145 -21.88 -0.19 -0.50
CA THR A 145 -21.09 -1.26 -1.11
C THR A 145 -20.13 -1.88 -0.10
N PHE A 146 -19.48 -1.06 0.74
CA PHE A 146 -18.63 -1.56 1.84
C PHE A 146 -19.42 -2.46 2.79
N VAL A 147 -20.56 -1.98 3.31
CA VAL A 147 -21.40 -2.78 4.24
C VAL A 147 -21.91 -4.07 3.60
N ARG A 148 -22.23 -4.06 2.30
CA ARG A 148 -22.61 -5.30 1.60
C ARG A 148 -21.47 -6.28 1.46
N GLY A 149 -20.24 -5.82 1.20
CA GLY A 149 -19.06 -6.69 1.23
C GLY A 149 -18.83 -7.31 2.61
N VAL A 150 -18.99 -6.53 3.69
CA VAL A 150 -18.90 -7.04 5.06
C VAL A 150 -20.01 -8.06 5.36
N HIS A 151 -21.26 -7.81 4.94
CA HIS A 151 -22.34 -8.77 5.11
C HIS A 151 -22.11 -10.05 4.30
N GLU A 152 -21.58 -9.96 3.08
CA GLU A 152 -21.21 -11.13 2.27
C GLU A 152 -20.10 -11.95 2.94
N ALA A 153 -19.09 -11.29 3.51
CA ALA A 153 -18.03 -11.95 4.26
C ALA A 153 -18.58 -12.71 5.48
N ILE A 154 -19.55 -12.12 6.20
CA ILE A 154 -20.27 -12.76 7.30
C ILE A 154 -21.08 -13.98 6.80
N GLU A 155 -21.84 -13.84 5.72
CA GLU A 155 -22.70 -14.90 5.18
C GLU A 155 -21.87 -16.09 4.67
N ARG A 156 -20.80 -15.83 3.94
CA ARG A 156 -19.87 -16.85 3.44
C ARG A 156 -18.87 -17.36 4.50
N ARG A 157 -18.83 -16.72 5.68
CA ARG A 157 -17.86 -16.93 6.76
C ARG A 157 -16.41 -16.82 6.29
N THR A 158 -16.13 -15.86 5.43
CA THR A 158 -14.81 -15.63 4.85
C THR A 158 -14.11 -14.42 5.46
N PRO A 159 -12.77 -14.37 5.40
CA PRO A 159 -12.00 -13.15 5.63
C PRO A 159 -12.45 -11.98 4.75
N PHE A 160 -12.19 -10.76 5.23
CA PHE A 160 -12.46 -9.53 4.51
C PHE A 160 -11.18 -8.72 4.31
N VAL A 161 -10.95 -8.19 3.10
CA VAL A 161 -9.80 -7.33 2.79
C VAL A 161 -10.27 -6.07 2.10
N PHE A 162 -9.75 -4.90 2.47
CA PHE A 162 -10.18 -3.65 1.83
C PHE A 162 -9.03 -2.70 1.50
N PHE A 163 -8.86 -2.40 0.21
CA PHE A 163 -7.86 -1.45 -0.30
C PHE A 163 -8.44 -0.03 -0.33
N SER A 164 -8.03 0.77 0.64
CA SER A 164 -8.43 2.17 0.79
C SER A 164 -7.62 3.10 -0.12
N ALA A 165 -8.31 4.01 -0.79
CA ALA A 165 -7.72 5.08 -1.60
C ALA A 165 -8.73 6.25 -1.67
N SER A 166 -8.55 7.28 -0.85
CA SER A 166 -9.54 8.35 -0.69
C SER A 166 -8.92 9.69 -0.29
N GLY A 167 -9.49 10.77 -0.81
CA GLY A 167 -9.28 12.14 -0.32
C GLY A 167 -10.22 12.55 0.83
N GLY A 168 -11.13 11.67 1.27
CA GLY A 168 -12.05 11.91 2.39
C GLY A 168 -13.54 11.75 2.04
N ALA A 169 -14.41 12.41 2.80
CA ALA A 169 -15.86 12.32 2.63
C ALA A 169 -16.36 13.11 1.39
N ARG A 170 -17.40 12.62 0.71
CA ARG A 170 -17.95 13.27 -0.48
C ARG A 170 -18.84 14.44 -0.12
N MET A 171 -18.27 15.64 -0.14
CA MET A 171 -18.94 16.90 0.22
C MET A 171 -20.28 17.14 -0.48
N GLN A 172 -20.45 16.67 -1.72
CA GLN A 172 -21.68 16.85 -2.51
C GLN A 172 -22.89 16.11 -1.92
N GLU A 173 -22.67 15.11 -1.06
CA GLU A 173 -23.72 14.39 -0.32
C GLU A 173 -23.80 14.83 1.16
N GLY A 174 -22.93 15.75 1.61
CA GLY A 174 -22.98 16.36 2.93
C GLY A 174 -23.04 15.35 4.08
N LEU A 175 -24.07 15.46 4.92
CA LEU A 175 -24.25 14.62 6.10
C LEU A 175 -24.37 13.11 5.77
N PHE A 176 -24.89 12.76 4.59
CA PHE A 176 -24.96 11.34 4.18
C PHE A 176 -23.57 10.71 4.11
N SER A 177 -22.56 11.45 3.61
CA SER A 177 -21.17 10.98 3.56
C SER A 177 -20.54 10.84 4.94
N LEU A 178 -20.80 11.78 5.85
CA LEU A 178 -20.32 11.70 7.24
C LEU A 178 -20.88 10.46 7.94
N MET A 179 -22.18 10.19 7.77
CA MET A 179 -22.84 9.03 8.37
C MET A 179 -22.34 7.68 7.83
N GLN A 180 -21.66 7.64 6.68
CA GLN A 180 -21.03 6.41 6.22
C GLN A 180 -19.87 5.97 7.13
N MET A 181 -19.22 6.88 7.87
CA MET A 181 -18.19 6.53 8.86
C MET A 181 -18.78 5.61 9.94
N GLY A 182 -19.80 6.07 10.68
CA GLY A 182 -20.45 5.27 11.71
C GLY A 182 -21.10 4.00 11.16
N LYS A 183 -21.70 4.06 9.96
CA LYS A 183 -22.33 2.91 9.30
C LYS A 183 -21.32 1.79 8.97
N THR A 184 -20.18 2.15 8.41
CA THR A 184 -19.14 1.16 8.02
C THR A 184 -18.40 0.60 9.23
N SER A 185 -18.06 1.44 10.21
CA SER A 185 -17.52 0.98 11.50
C SER A 185 -18.48 0.04 12.24
N ALA A 186 -19.79 0.32 12.23
CA ALA A 186 -20.79 -0.57 12.83
C ALA A 186 -20.93 -1.92 12.11
N ALA A 187 -20.67 -1.97 10.79
CA ALA A 187 -20.61 -3.23 10.06
C ALA A 187 -19.34 -4.03 10.40
N LEU A 188 -18.18 -3.37 10.51
CA LEU A 188 -16.95 -4.03 10.98
C LEU A 188 -17.08 -4.59 12.40
N SER A 189 -17.77 -3.89 13.31
CA SER A 189 -18.09 -4.44 14.63
C SER A 189 -18.82 -5.78 14.55
N ARG A 190 -19.77 -5.93 13.61
CA ARG A 190 -20.48 -7.21 13.40
C ARG A 190 -19.59 -8.29 12.78
N LEU A 191 -18.62 -7.91 11.95
CA LEU A 191 -17.64 -8.84 11.39
C LEU A 191 -16.77 -9.42 12.51
N ALA A 192 -16.31 -8.55 13.43
CA ALA A 192 -15.57 -8.94 14.62
C ALA A 192 -16.43 -9.79 15.59
N ASP A 193 -17.72 -9.46 15.80
CA ASP A 193 -18.66 -10.29 16.59
C ASP A 193 -18.80 -11.72 16.03
N HIS A 194 -18.57 -11.90 14.72
CA HIS A 194 -18.56 -13.21 14.06
C HIS A 194 -17.18 -13.90 14.04
N GLY A 195 -16.13 -13.27 14.56
CA GLY A 195 -14.76 -13.80 14.62
C GLY A 195 -14.09 -13.92 13.24
N LEU A 196 -14.44 -13.04 12.30
CA LEU A 196 -13.92 -13.05 10.94
C LEU A 196 -12.86 -11.95 10.75
N PRO A 197 -11.65 -12.28 10.26
CA PRO A 197 -10.56 -11.31 10.20
C PRO A 197 -10.77 -10.27 9.08
N PHE A 198 -10.49 -9.02 9.41
CA PHE A 198 -10.46 -7.89 8.50
C PHE A 198 -9.05 -7.31 8.36
N VAL A 199 -8.52 -7.29 7.13
CA VAL A 199 -7.27 -6.60 6.81
C VAL A 199 -7.56 -5.32 6.04
N SER A 200 -7.17 -4.18 6.63
CA SER A 200 -7.22 -2.89 5.95
C SER A 200 -5.90 -2.66 5.21
N VAL A 201 -5.97 -2.32 3.92
CA VAL A 201 -4.78 -1.97 3.12
C VAL A 201 -4.85 -0.51 2.69
N LEU A 202 -3.96 0.29 3.24
CA LEU A 202 -3.84 1.73 3.09
C LEU A 202 -2.97 2.04 1.86
N THR A 203 -3.58 2.62 0.82
CA THR A 203 -2.86 2.97 -0.42
C THR A 203 -2.83 4.49 -0.64
N HIS A 204 -1.94 4.95 -1.51
CA HIS A 204 -1.72 6.39 -1.72
C HIS A 204 -2.86 7.07 -2.51
N PRO A 205 -3.54 8.12 -1.96
CA PRO A 205 -3.60 8.54 -0.57
C PRO A 205 -4.83 7.96 0.15
N THR A 206 -4.79 7.87 1.49
CA THR A 206 -5.94 7.49 2.33
C THR A 206 -6.17 8.53 3.42
N MET A 207 -7.10 9.45 3.18
CA MET A 207 -7.28 10.66 3.99
C MET A 207 -8.69 10.83 4.54
N GLY A 208 -8.85 11.74 5.51
CA GLY A 208 -10.14 12.28 5.94
C GLY A 208 -11.04 11.24 6.60
N GLY A 209 -12.33 11.32 6.30
CA GLY A 209 -13.35 10.44 6.89
C GLY A 209 -13.17 8.94 6.60
N VAL A 210 -12.42 8.56 5.57
CA VAL A 210 -12.08 7.14 5.33
C VAL A 210 -10.96 6.69 6.27
N ALA A 211 -9.90 7.49 6.40
CA ALA A 211 -8.80 7.25 7.33
C ALA A 211 -9.27 7.23 8.80
N ALA A 212 -10.26 8.05 9.16
CA ALA A 212 -10.86 8.09 10.50
C ALA A 212 -12.11 7.18 10.64
N SER A 213 -12.27 6.17 9.78
CA SER A 213 -13.28 5.12 9.95
C SER A 213 -12.69 3.76 9.56
N PHE A 214 -13.34 3.00 8.67
CA PHE A 214 -13.02 1.61 8.37
C PHE A 214 -11.56 1.37 7.94
N ALA A 215 -10.86 2.37 7.39
CA ALA A 215 -9.49 2.18 6.93
C ALA A 215 -8.45 2.04 8.05
N MET A 216 -8.79 2.39 9.29
CA MET A 216 -7.93 2.22 10.49
C MET A 216 -8.56 1.30 11.53
N LEU A 217 -9.51 0.45 11.12
CA LEU A 217 -10.22 -0.50 11.98
C LEU A 217 -9.98 -1.95 11.53
N GLY A 218 -8.85 -2.23 10.86
CA GLY A 218 -8.42 -3.59 10.58
C GLY A 218 -7.93 -4.30 11.85
N ASP A 219 -8.07 -5.64 11.88
CA ASP A 219 -7.31 -6.49 12.80
C ASP A 219 -5.80 -6.41 12.48
N ILE A 220 -5.48 -6.14 11.21
CA ILE A 220 -4.17 -5.66 10.76
C ILE A 220 -4.38 -4.51 9.76
N ASN A 221 -3.67 -3.41 9.98
CA ASN A 221 -3.55 -2.26 9.10
C ASN A 221 -2.20 -2.35 8.34
N VAL A 222 -2.28 -2.58 7.03
CA VAL A 222 -1.13 -2.70 6.12
C VAL A 222 -1.04 -1.45 5.26
N ALA A 223 0.16 -0.92 4.98
CA ALA A 223 0.34 0.15 4.00
C ALA A 223 1.24 -0.24 2.81
N GLU A 224 1.00 0.39 1.67
CA GLU A 224 2.01 0.44 0.60
C GLU A 224 3.11 1.47 0.92
N PRO A 225 4.37 1.27 0.49
CA PRO A 225 5.46 2.24 0.65
C PRO A 225 5.13 3.66 0.19
N GLU A 226 5.68 4.65 0.89
CA GLU A 226 5.43 6.09 0.73
C GLU A 226 3.93 6.52 0.73
N ALA A 227 3.00 5.66 1.17
CA ALA A 227 1.56 5.99 1.12
C ALA A 227 1.25 7.18 2.03
N LEU A 228 0.52 8.18 1.51
CA LEU A 228 0.11 9.34 2.30
C LEU A 228 -1.19 9.01 3.02
N VAL A 229 -1.17 8.99 4.34
CA VAL A 229 -2.27 8.51 5.18
C VAL A 229 -2.48 9.45 6.38
N GLY A 230 -3.73 9.86 6.64
CA GLY A 230 -4.04 10.65 7.83
C GLY A 230 -5.37 11.40 7.79
N PHE A 231 -5.84 11.87 8.96
CA PHE A 231 -7.14 12.52 9.06
C PHE A 231 -7.21 13.87 8.31
N ALA A 232 -6.36 14.84 8.67
CA ALA A 232 -6.28 16.12 7.96
C ALA A 232 -5.17 16.08 6.89
N GLY A 233 -5.38 16.76 5.75
CA GLY A 233 -4.33 16.88 4.74
C GLY A 233 -3.17 17.76 5.23
N PRO A 234 -1.91 17.48 4.82
CA PRO A 234 -0.73 18.14 5.38
C PRO A 234 -0.80 19.67 5.23
N ARG A 235 -1.24 20.16 4.06
CA ARG A 235 -1.48 21.58 3.79
C ARG A 235 -2.43 22.25 4.80
N VAL A 236 -3.46 21.54 5.28
CA VAL A 236 -4.41 22.09 6.28
C VAL A 236 -3.72 22.17 7.64
N ILE A 237 -2.94 21.16 8.00
CA ILE A 237 -2.19 21.12 9.26
C ILE A 237 -1.16 22.26 9.30
N GLU A 238 -0.32 22.41 8.27
CA GLU A 238 0.65 23.51 8.13
C GLU A 238 0.01 24.89 8.29
N GLN A 239 -1.16 25.10 7.69
CA GLN A 239 -1.91 26.35 7.79
C GLN A 239 -2.44 26.61 9.22
N THR A 240 -2.75 25.55 9.97
CA THR A 240 -3.20 25.64 11.37
C THR A 240 -2.04 25.85 12.34
N VAL A 241 -0.97 25.04 12.26
CA VAL A 241 0.16 25.11 13.20
C VAL A 241 1.18 26.20 12.84
N LYS A 242 1.16 26.71 11.61
CA LYS A 242 2.08 27.74 11.06
C LYS A 242 3.57 27.33 11.15
N GLN A 243 3.83 26.05 11.03
CA GLN A 243 5.15 25.43 11.01
C GLN A 243 5.25 24.49 9.80
N THR A 244 6.46 24.27 9.32
CA THR A 244 6.76 23.23 8.32
C THR A 244 6.62 21.86 8.97
N LEU A 245 5.93 20.93 8.31
CA LEU A 245 5.84 19.55 8.80
C LEU A 245 7.20 18.83 8.63
N PRO A 246 7.49 17.83 9.49
CA PRO A 246 8.67 16.98 9.32
C PRO A 246 8.71 16.30 7.94
N GLU A 247 9.91 15.98 7.47
CA GLU A 247 10.07 15.07 6.33
C GLU A 247 9.43 13.71 6.65
N GLY A 248 8.82 13.07 5.65
CA GLY A 248 8.10 11.80 5.86
C GLY A 248 6.78 11.91 6.64
N PHE A 249 6.36 13.09 7.11
CA PHE A 249 5.09 13.23 7.86
C PHE A 249 3.89 12.67 7.07
N GLN A 250 3.05 11.89 7.76
CA GLN A 250 1.92 11.14 7.19
C GLN A 250 2.28 10.09 6.13
N ARG A 251 3.54 9.70 5.98
CA ARG A 251 3.93 8.54 5.16
C ARG A 251 3.77 7.23 5.92
N SER A 252 3.65 6.13 5.20
CA SER A 252 3.59 4.77 5.74
C SER A 252 4.72 4.51 6.76
N GLU A 253 5.94 4.97 6.46
CA GLU A 253 7.13 4.80 7.30
C GLU A 253 6.97 5.55 8.63
N PHE A 254 6.48 6.80 8.58
CA PHE A 254 6.14 7.59 9.76
C PHE A 254 4.99 6.97 10.57
N LEU A 255 3.95 6.44 9.90
CA LEU A 255 2.84 5.77 10.58
C LEU A 255 3.28 4.48 11.28
N LEU A 256 4.22 3.72 10.69
CA LEU A 256 4.77 2.50 11.31
C LEU A 256 5.59 2.84 12.56
N GLU A 257 6.46 3.86 12.47
CA GLU A 257 7.25 4.34 13.61
C GLU A 257 6.37 4.80 14.79
N HIS A 258 5.19 5.36 14.50
CA HIS A 258 4.22 5.82 15.51
C HIS A 258 3.17 4.76 15.89
N GLY A 259 3.32 3.51 15.45
CA GLY A 259 2.42 2.40 15.79
C GLY A 259 0.99 2.53 15.26
N ALA A 260 0.77 3.31 14.20
CA ALA A 260 -0.53 3.51 13.56
C ALA A 260 -0.85 2.46 12.46
N ILE A 261 0.16 1.72 12.00
CA ILE A 261 0.04 0.57 11.09
C ILE A 261 0.96 -0.55 11.56
N ASP A 262 0.64 -1.79 11.19
CA ASP A 262 1.37 -2.98 11.63
C ASP A 262 2.54 -3.35 10.71
N MET A 263 2.41 -3.06 9.41
CA MET A 263 3.45 -3.39 8.42
C MET A 263 3.33 -2.57 7.13
N ILE A 264 4.47 -2.40 6.46
CA ILE A 264 4.59 -1.84 5.11
C ILE A 264 4.93 -2.97 4.16
N VAL A 265 4.22 -3.06 3.04
CA VAL A 265 4.30 -4.21 2.12
C VAL A 265 4.36 -3.73 0.68
N GLU A 266 5.41 -4.13 -0.04
CA GLU A 266 5.54 -3.85 -1.47
C GLU A 266 4.44 -4.54 -2.28
N ARG A 267 4.07 -3.96 -3.42
CA ARG A 267 2.89 -4.42 -4.17
C ARG A 267 3.07 -5.83 -4.76
N ALA A 268 4.30 -6.22 -5.06
CA ALA A 268 4.64 -7.57 -5.51
C ALA A 268 4.33 -8.61 -4.43
N ASP A 269 4.70 -8.32 -3.18
CA ASP A 269 4.53 -9.24 -2.05
C ASP A 269 3.13 -9.19 -1.42
N MET A 270 2.35 -8.14 -1.71
CA MET A 270 1.04 -7.88 -1.11
C MET A 270 0.11 -9.10 -1.15
N ARG A 271 -0.03 -9.76 -2.30
CA ARG A 271 -0.90 -10.93 -2.45
C ARG A 271 -0.49 -12.08 -1.52
N ASP A 272 0.81 -12.31 -1.40
CA ASP A 272 1.39 -13.42 -0.65
C ASP A 272 1.43 -13.14 0.85
N ARG A 273 1.75 -11.90 1.23
CA ARG A 273 1.73 -11.41 2.61
C ARG A 273 0.32 -11.46 3.21
N ILE A 274 -0.68 -10.91 2.50
CA ILE A 274 -2.06 -10.92 3.00
C ILE A 274 -2.59 -12.36 3.08
N HIS A 275 -2.29 -13.22 2.10
CA HIS A 275 -2.64 -14.63 2.20
C HIS A 275 -2.06 -15.28 3.47
N GLY A 276 -0.76 -15.08 3.75
CA GLY A 276 -0.11 -15.63 4.94
C GLY A 276 -0.74 -15.14 6.26
N VAL A 277 -0.99 -13.83 6.37
CA VAL A 277 -1.71 -13.22 7.50
C VAL A 277 -3.08 -13.86 7.71
N VAL A 278 -3.88 -13.93 6.66
CA VAL A 278 -5.25 -14.44 6.72
C VAL A 278 -5.28 -15.94 7.00
N SER A 279 -4.31 -16.71 6.50
CA SER A 279 -4.13 -18.14 6.82
C SER A 279 -3.90 -18.36 8.31
N MET A 280 -3.10 -17.52 8.96
CA MET A 280 -2.85 -17.60 10.40
C MET A 280 -4.12 -17.33 11.21
N PHE A 281 -4.88 -16.27 10.91
CA PHE A 281 -6.16 -16.00 11.57
C PHE A 281 -7.21 -17.09 11.35
N THR A 282 -7.24 -17.69 10.16
CA THR A 282 -8.21 -18.75 9.81
C THR A 282 -7.73 -20.17 10.14
N HIS A 283 -6.59 -20.31 10.82
CA HIS A 283 -5.97 -21.59 11.22
C HIS A 283 -5.78 -22.56 10.04
N GLN A 284 -5.53 -22.02 8.85
CA GLN A 284 -5.25 -22.80 7.65
C GLN A 284 -3.78 -23.27 7.65
N PRO A 285 -3.48 -24.45 7.09
CA PRO A 285 -2.10 -24.89 6.94
C PRO A 285 -1.33 -23.92 6.03
N PRO A 286 -0.01 -23.77 6.20
CA PRO A 286 0.82 -23.11 5.22
C PRO A 286 0.59 -23.75 3.84
N LEU A 287 0.56 -22.95 2.78
CA LEU A 287 0.66 -23.49 1.44
C LEU A 287 1.94 -24.33 1.35
N ALA A 288 1.84 -25.51 0.74
CA ALA A 288 3.01 -26.31 0.42
C ALA A 288 3.98 -25.41 -0.37
N VAL A 289 5.14 -25.16 0.21
CA VAL A 289 6.25 -24.52 -0.50
C VAL A 289 6.60 -25.48 -1.63
N ALA A 290 6.67 -24.98 -2.86
CA ALA A 290 7.21 -25.78 -3.94
C ALA A 290 8.71 -25.96 -3.64
N ASP A 291 9.11 -27.17 -3.25
CA ASP A 291 10.49 -27.57 -2.96
C ASP A 291 11.32 -27.66 -4.26
N ASP A 292 11.39 -26.55 -4.99
CA ASP A 292 12.29 -26.30 -6.13
C ASP A 292 13.49 -25.43 -5.69
N VAL A 293 13.90 -25.56 -4.42
CA VAL A 293 15.29 -25.29 -4.06
C VAL A 293 16.06 -26.55 -4.44
N PRO A 294 16.91 -26.54 -5.48
CA PRO A 294 17.76 -27.68 -5.76
C PRO A 294 18.71 -27.84 -4.58
N THR A 295 18.46 -28.86 -3.75
CA THR A 295 19.40 -29.31 -2.74
C THR A 295 20.69 -29.64 -3.45
N ALA A 296 21.76 -28.89 -3.15
CA ALA A 296 23.08 -29.16 -3.70
C ALA A 296 23.42 -30.62 -3.37
N GLU A 297 23.61 -31.44 -4.41
CA GLU A 297 23.94 -32.85 -4.24
C GLU A 297 25.24 -32.94 -3.42
N GLU A 298 25.21 -33.69 -2.32
CA GLU A 298 26.42 -34.02 -1.59
C GLU A 298 27.33 -34.82 -2.53
N SER A 299 28.45 -34.22 -2.93
CA SER A 299 29.47 -34.87 -3.74
C SER A 299 30.06 -36.05 -2.94
N PRO A 300 30.04 -37.29 -3.49
CA PRO A 300 30.47 -38.45 -2.74
C PRO A 300 31.98 -38.44 -2.45
N ASP A 301 32.30 -38.86 -1.23
CA ASP A 301 33.60 -38.96 -0.58
C ASP A 301 34.84 -39.14 -1.46
N LEU A 302 35.85 -38.29 -1.22
CA LEU A 302 37.24 -38.58 -1.58
C LEU A 302 37.84 -39.56 -0.57
N GLU A 303 38.35 -40.69 -1.08
CA GLU A 303 38.88 -41.79 -0.27
C GLU A 303 40.02 -41.38 0.68
N GLN A 304 39.97 -41.92 1.89
CA GLN A 304 41.01 -41.74 2.91
C GLN A 304 42.31 -42.44 2.48
N THR A 305 43.33 -41.66 2.15
CA THR A 305 44.71 -42.17 2.06
C THR A 305 45.37 -42.14 3.43
N ILE A 306 45.34 -43.29 4.11
CA ILE A 306 46.12 -43.53 5.33
C ILE A 306 47.61 -43.54 4.96
N ILE A 307 48.39 -42.65 5.57
CA ILE A 307 49.86 -42.69 5.55
C ILE A 307 50.33 -43.02 6.96
N GLU A 308 50.94 -44.19 7.13
CA GLU A 308 51.58 -44.58 8.40
C GLU A 308 52.86 -43.76 8.63
N PRO A 309 53.16 -43.34 9.87
CA PRO A 309 54.42 -42.68 10.19
C PRO A 309 55.55 -43.71 10.40
N ALA A 310 56.69 -43.48 9.75
CA ALA A 310 57.92 -44.23 9.99
C ALA A 310 58.97 -43.37 10.72
N ASP A 311 59.28 -43.80 11.94
CA ASP A 311 60.56 -43.70 12.67
C ASP A 311 61.53 -42.50 12.46
N SER A 312 61.58 -41.66 13.51
CA SER A 312 62.76 -41.43 14.36
C SER A 312 63.91 -40.45 13.99
N GLU A 313 64.40 -39.81 15.08
CA GLU A 313 65.73 -39.23 15.36
C GLU A 313 66.10 -37.76 14.97
N SER A 314 66.39 -37.00 16.05
CA SER A 314 67.29 -35.81 16.14
C SER A 314 66.80 -34.49 15.48
N ASN A 315 67.13 -33.28 15.97
CA ASN A 315 68.12 -32.85 16.97
C ASN A 315 67.59 -31.66 17.81
N ALA A 316 68.36 -31.25 18.84
CA ALA A 316 68.02 -30.17 19.77
C ALA A 316 68.49 -28.76 19.32
N ASP A 317 67.82 -27.72 19.84
CA ASP A 317 68.37 -26.45 20.38
C ASP A 317 67.18 -25.66 21.00
N THR A 318 67.09 -25.50 22.33
CA THR A 318 67.64 -24.41 23.19
C THR A 318 66.96 -23.03 23.06
N THR A 319 66.63 -22.48 24.25
CA THR A 319 66.73 -21.05 24.68
C THR A 319 65.71 -20.04 24.13
N ASP A 320 65.26 -19.02 24.89
CA ASP A 320 65.24 -18.75 26.36
C ASP A 320 64.25 -17.59 26.64
N GLU A 321 64.09 -17.19 27.92
CA GLU A 321 63.73 -15.86 28.48
C GLU A 321 63.00 -14.79 27.60
N GLY A 322 62.01 -14.03 28.08
CA GLY A 322 61.44 -13.83 29.43
C GLY A 322 60.54 -12.57 29.46
N ASP A 323 59.94 -12.26 30.62
CA ASP A 323 59.60 -10.94 31.22
C ASP A 323 59.10 -9.73 30.36
N GLU A 324 58.27 -8.78 30.82
CA GLU A 324 57.60 -8.41 32.09
C GLU A 324 56.34 -7.57 31.66
N ALA A 325 55.14 -7.69 32.23
CA ALA A 325 54.64 -7.15 33.51
C ALA A 325 54.51 -5.61 33.63
N ALA A 326 53.32 -5.17 34.12
CA ALA A 326 52.87 -3.88 34.69
C ALA A 326 51.65 -3.27 33.94
N THR A 327 50.44 -3.07 34.49
CA THR A 327 49.98 -2.34 35.71
C THR A 327 50.21 -0.81 35.63
N GLU A 328 49.34 0.09 36.10
CA GLU A 328 48.16 -0.01 36.98
C GLU A 328 47.26 1.26 36.89
N ALA A 329 46.02 1.19 37.42
CA ALA A 329 45.23 2.20 38.17
C ALA A 329 45.12 3.70 37.72
N SER A 330 44.16 4.54 38.17
CA SER A 330 42.74 4.51 38.61
C SER A 330 42.39 5.92 39.16
N ASP A 331 41.10 6.24 39.33
CA ASP A 331 40.51 7.20 40.31
C ASP A 331 40.85 8.73 40.19
N ASP A 332 40.05 9.72 40.66
CA ASP A 332 38.77 9.67 41.41
C ASP A 332 37.92 11.00 41.42
N THR A 333 36.65 10.90 41.86
CA THR A 333 35.77 11.87 42.61
C THR A 333 35.64 13.39 42.25
N SER A 334 34.43 13.95 41.98
CA SER A 334 33.48 14.65 42.93
C SER A 334 33.39 16.21 42.76
N THR A 335 32.50 17.05 43.35
CA THR A 335 31.34 16.91 44.29
C THR A 335 30.33 18.12 44.20
N SER A 336 29.05 17.87 44.55
CA SER A 336 28.06 18.71 45.32
C SER A 336 27.76 20.21 45.10
N GLY A 337 26.47 20.58 45.26
CA GLY A 337 26.00 21.92 45.68
C GLY A 337 24.47 22.08 45.70
N ASP A 338 23.85 22.13 46.89
CA ASP A 338 22.40 22.33 47.13
C ASP A 338 21.98 23.81 47.25
N ASP A 339 20.69 24.13 47.06
CA ASP A 339 19.98 25.13 47.91
C ASP A 339 18.43 24.92 47.90
N GLN A 340 17.72 25.50 48.87
CA GLN A 340 16.33 25.16 49.25
C GLN A 340 15.30 26.31 49.11
N GLY A 341 14.03 25.92 48.88
CA GLY A 341 12.87 26.42 49.64
C GLY A 341 12.08 27.65 49.14
N SER A 342 10.76 27.46 48.96
CA SER A 342 9.71 28.26 49.64
C SER A 342 8.31 27.73 49.30
N ASP A 343 7.40 27.83 50.27
CA ASP A 343 5.99 27.41 50.19
C ASP A 343 5.10 28.35 49.35
N ASP A 344 3.93 27.87 48.92
CA ASP A 344 2.66 28.58 49.17
C ASP A 344 1.44 27.66 48.90
N ASP A 345 0.47 27.70 49.82
CA ASP A 345 -0.80 26.96 49.74
C ASP A 345 -1.76 27.56 48.70
N HIS A 346 -2.63 26.72 48.11
CA HIS A 346 -4.03 27.13 47.95
C HIS A 346 -5.00 25.94 47.85
N ASP A 347 -6.06 26.03 48.66
CA ASP A 347 -7.10 25.03 48.91
C ASP A 347 -8.40 25.30 48.11
N GLU A 348 -9.34 24.36 48.21
CA GLU A 348 -10.79 24.45 47.94
C GLU A 348 -11.36 24.48 46.49
N ALA A 349 -11.82 23.28 46.08
CA ALA A 349 -13.25 22.92 45.95
C ALA A 349 -14.12 23.26 44.69
N ARG A 350 -14.89 22.23 44.30
CA ARG A 350 -16.21 22.25 43.59
C ARG A 350 -16.21 22.72 42.12
N GLU A 351 -17.18 22.36 41.26
CA GLU A 351 -18.44 21.63 41.46
C GLU A 351 -18.85 20.78 40.24
N SER A 352 -19.79 19.86 40.43
CA SER A 352 -20.42 19.03 39.40
C SER A 352 -21.43 19.80 38.52
N ARG A 353 -21.47 19.50 37.22
CA ARG A 353 -22.72 19.53 36.41
C ARG A 353 -22.62 18.71 35.14
#